data_AF-A0A7X7DRE4-F1
#
_entry.id   AF-A0A7X7DRE4-F1
#
_cell.length_a   1.000
_cell.length_b   1.000
_cell.length_c   1.000
_cell.angle_alpha   90.00
_cell.angle_beta   90.00
_cell.angle_gamma   90.00
#
_symmetry.space_group_name_H-M   'P 1'
#
loop_
_entity.id
_entity.type
_entity.pdbx_description
1 polymer ?
#
loop_
_entity_poly.entity_id
_entity_poly.type
_entity_poly.pdbx_seq_one_letter_code
_entity_poly.pdbx_strand_id
1 'polypeptide(L)'
;MPVWYFDTDIGRMGLAAQNGAVTRLYFRIEEAALTEETAPIPDEPTGFHKKVERQIKEYLAGKRREFTLPVEPEEGTPFMKRVWEALRSVPFG
;
A
#
# COMPACT_ATOMS: atom_id res chain seq x y z
N MET A 1 7.88 2.94 11.19
CA MET A 1 6.49 2.46 11.41
C MET A 1 6.44 0.95 11.18
N PRO A 2 5.53 0.23 11.84
CA PRO A 2 5.34 -1.18 11.55
C PRO A 2 4.82 -1.43 10.14
N VAL A 3 5.25 -2.53 9.52
CA VAL A 3 4.84 -2.92 8.16
C VAL A 3 4.17 -4.29 8.18
N TRP A 4 2.95 -4.36 7.65
CA TRP A 4 2.26 -5.62 7.39
C TRP A 4 2.64 -6.17 6.02
N TYR A 5 3.03 -7.44 5.95
CA TYR A 5 3.34 -8.11 4.69
C TYR A 5 2.30 -9.16 4.35
N PHE A 6 1.89 -9.22 3.09
CA PHE A 6 0.95 -10.22 2.58
C PHE A 6 1.29 -10.61 1.14
N ASP A 7 0.93 -11.83 0.77
CA ASP A 7 1.15 -12.35 -0.58
C ASP A 7 -0.01 -12.03 -1.52
N THR A 8 0.34 -11.77 -2.78
CA THR A 8 -0.59 -11.54 -3.88
C THR A 8 -0.16 -12.32 -5.12
N ASP A 9 -1.05 -12.41 -6.12
CA ASP A 9 -0.77 -13.11 -7.39
C ASP A 9 0.40 -12.48 -8.20
N ILE A 10 0.81 -11.25 -7.84
CA ILE A 10 1.91 -10.52 -8.48
C ILE A 10 3.12 -10.31 -7.55
N GLY A 11 3.17 -11.05 -6.44
CA GLY A 11 4.29 -11.04 -5.49
C GLY A 11 3.93 -10.53 -4.10
N ARG A 12 4.92 -10.53 -3.21
CA ARG A 12 4.76 -10.13 -1.81
C ARG A 12 4.75 -8.61 -1.68
N MET A 13 3.78 -8.08 -0.94
CA MET A 13 3.61 -6.64 -0.75
C MET A 13 3.84 -6.25 0.71
N GLY A 14 4.42 -5.06 0.91
CA GLY A 14 4.52 -4.39 2.21
C GLY A 14 3.54 -3.24 2.31
N LEU A 15 2.84 -3.15 3.45
CA LEU A 15 1.85 -2.13 3.77
C LEU A 15 2.21 -1.44 5.09
N ALA A 16 2.42 -0.12 5.03
CA ALA A 16 2.42 0.74 6.20
C ALA A 16 1.15 1.58 6.24
N ALA A 17 0.57 1.71 7.43
CA ALA A 17 -0.63 2.50 7.65
C ALA A 17 -0.56 3.24 8.98
N GLN A 18 -1.14 4.44 9.01
CA GLN A 18 -1.23 5.27 10.20
C GLN A 18 -2.59 5.98 10.22
N ASN A 19 -3.20 6.14 11.39
CA ASN A 19 -4.47 6.85 11.57
C ASN A 19 -5.62 6.39 10.64
N GLY A 20 -5.59 5.11 10.22
CA GLY A 20 -6.59 4.56 9.31
C GLY A 20 -6.39 4.96 7.85
N ALA A 21 -5.20 5.41 7.45
CA ALA A 21 -4.81 5.70 6.08
C ALA A 21 -3.57 4.90 5.65
N VAL A 22 -3.49 4.57 4.35
CA VAL A 22 -2.30 3.95 3.76
C VAL A 22 -1.23 5.03 3.59
N THR A 23 -0.05 4.80 4.17
CA THR A 23 1.08 5.72 4.04
C THR A 23 2.12 5.18 3.05
N ARG A 24 2.32 3.86 3.01
CA ARG A 24 3.20 3.17 2.05
C ARG A 24 2.57 1.85 1.58
N LEU A 25 2.67 1.58 0.28
CA LEU A 25 2.34 0.29 -0.32
C LEU A 25 3.37 0.00 -1.42
N TYR A 26 4.09 -1.12 -1.32
CA TYR A 26 5.20 -1.44 -2.22
C TYR A 26 5.39 -2.95 -2.40
N PHE A 27 6.02 -3.35 -3.52
CA PHE A 27 6.46 -4.71 -3.73
C PHE A 27 7.74 -4.98 -2.93
N ARG A 28 7.80 -6.09 -2.20
CA ARG A 28 9.02 -6.56 -1.57
C ARG A 28 9.85 -7.30 -2.62
N ILE A 29 10.90 -6.64 -3.11
CA ILE A 29 11.88 -7.22 -4.03
C ILE A 29 13.08 -7.68 -3.20
N GLU A 30 13.43 -8.97 -3.28
CA GLU A 30 14.46 -9.59 -2.42
C GLU A 30 15.85 -8.94 -2.57
N GLU A 31 16.23 -8.48 -3.77
CA GLU A 31 17.51 -7.79 -4.01
C GLU A 31 17.56 -6.36 -3.45
N ALA A 32 16.41 -5.67 -3.33
CA ALA A 32 16.31 -4.33 -2.77
C ALA A 32 16.09 -4.33 -1.24
N ALA A 33 15.83 -5.49 -0.65
CA ALA A 33 15.61 -5.66 0.78
C ALA A 33 16.85 -5.30 1.62
N LEU A 34 18.05 -5.31 1.02
CA LEU A 34 19.30 -4.98 1.68
C LEU A 34 19.41 -3.51 2.17
N THR A 35 18.52 -2.61 1.73
CA THR A 35 18.56 -1.19 2.13
C THR A 35 17.35 -0.72 2.96
N GLU A 36 16.26 -1.49 3.04
CA GLU A 36 15.03 -1.10 3.76
C GLU A 36 14.49 -2.17 4.74
N GLU A 37 15.35 -3.01 5.32
CA GLU A 37 14.94 -4.02 6.32
C GLU A 37 15.31 -3.66 7.76
N THR A 38 14.58 -2.72 8.36
CA THR A 38 14.48 -2.62 9.84
C THR A 38 13.10 -2.22 10.35
N ALA A 39 12.10 -2.04 9.47
CA ALA A 39 10.76 -1.70 9.92
C ALA A 39 10.17 -2.87 10.74
N PRO A 40 9.69 -2.62 11.97
CA PRO A 40 9.17 -3.68 12.82
C PRO A 40 7.96 -4.35 12.15
N ILE A 41 7.88 -5.67 12.21
CA ILE A 41 6.69 -6.40 11.76
C ILE A 41 5.75 -6.47 12.98
N PRO A 42 4.50 -6.02 12.87
CA PRO A 42 3.56 -6.16 13.97
C PRO A 42 3.17 -7.62 14.15
N ASP A 43 2.95 -8.05 15.40
CA ASP A 43 2.55 -9.43 15.71
C ASP A 43 1.22 -9.83 15.03
N GLU A 44 0.29 -8.87 14.92
CA GLU A 44 -0.99 -9.06 14.25
C GLU A 44 -1.39 -7.88 13.35
N PRO A 45 -2.11 -8.15 12.24
CA PRO A 45 -2.66 -7.10 11.40
C PRO A 45 -3.88 -6.44 12.05
N THR A 46 -3.91 -5.10 11.99
CA THR A 46 -5.10 -4.33 12.34
C THR A 46 -6.27 -4.63 11.39
N GLY A 47 -7.50 -4.28 11.80
CA GLY A 47 -8.66 -4.35 10.91
C GLY A 47 -8.49 -3.53 9.62
N PHE A 48 -7.72 -2.45 9.67
CA PHE A 48 -7.37 -1.66 8.49
C PHE A 48 -6.42 -2.41 7.55
N HIS A 49 -5.37 -3.07 8.06
CA HIS A 49 -4.48 -3.90 7.24
C HIS A 49 -5.26 -4.98 6.49
N LYS A 50 -6.14 -5.72 7.20
CA LYS A 50 -7.00 -6.74 6.59
C LYS A 50 -7.93 -6.17 5.51
N LYS A 51 -8.46 -4.96 5.73
CA LYS A 51 -9.32 -4.26 4.75
C LYS A 51 -8.54 -3.91 3.49
N VAL A 52 -7.33 -3.36 3.62
CA VAL A 52 -6.47 -3.00 2.47
C VAL A 52 -6.08 -4.26 1.70
N GLU A 53 -5.56 -5.27 2.38
CA GLU A 53 -5.18 -6.56 1.78
C GLU A 53 -6.33 -7.18 0.97
N ARG A 54 -7.54 -7.22 1.55
CA ARG A 54 -8.72 -7.75 0.86
C ARG A 54 -9.03 -6.97 -0.43
N GLN A 55 -9.02 -5.64 -0.38
CA GLN A 55 -9.33 -4.83 -1.57
C GLN A 55 -8.27 -4.98 -2.67
N ILE A 56 -6.98 -5.10 -2.30
CA ILE A 56 -5.91 -5.37 -3.26
C ILE A 56 -6.13 -6.73 -3.94
N LYS A 57 -6.43 -7.78 -3.16
CA LYS A 57 -6.72 -9.12 -3.72
C LYS A 57 -7.97 -9.12 -4.61
N GLU A 58 -9.02 -8.40 -4.22
CA GLU A 58 -10.22 -8.21 -5.06
C GLU A 58 -9.89 -7.52 -6.39
N TYR A 59 -9.04 -6.50 -6.36
CA TYR A 59 -8.62 -5.76 -7.55
C TYR A 59 -7.83 -6.64 -8.50
N LEU A 60 -6.84 -7.38 -7.99
CA LEU A 60 -6.03 -8.30 -8.79
C LEU A 60 -6.88 -9.45 -9.38
N ALA A 61 -7.91 -9.89 -8.66
CA ALA A 61 -8.87 -10.87 -9.15
C ALA A 61 -9.92 -10.29 -10.12
N GLY A 62 -9.84 -9.00 -10.47
CA GLY A 62 -10.79 -8.33 -11.35
C GLY A 62 -12.18 -8.08 -10.75
N LYS A 63 -12.37 -8.32 -9.46
CA LYS A 63 -13.64 -8.14 -8.72
C LYS A 63 -13.86 -6.70 -8.26
N ARG A 64 -12.82 -5.88 -8.28
CA ARG A 64 -12.83 -4.46 -7.89
C ARG A 64 -12.10 -3.64 -8.95
N ARG A 65 -12.62 -2.44 -9.23
CA ARG A 65 -11.99 -1.44 -10.12
C ARG A 65 -11.72 -0.10 -9.45
N GLU A 66 -12.34 0.14 -8.29
CA GLU A 66 -12.22 1.41 -7.56
C GLU A 66 -11.86 1.18 -6.10
N PHE A 67 -11.08 2.11 -5.54
CA PHE A 67 -10.68 2.11 -4.14
C PHE A 67 -11.29 3.29 -3.39
N THR A 68 -11.78 3.03 -2.18
CA THR A 68 -12.26 4.05 -1.23
C THR A 68 -11.35 4.12 0.01
N LEU A 69 -10.15 3.57 -0.10
CA LEU A 69 -9.15 3.58 0.97
C LEU A 69 -8.52 4.98 1.04
N PRO A 70 -8.47 5.60 2.23
CA PRO A 70 -7.70 6.83 2.42
C PRO A 70 -6.21 6.55 2.23
N VAL A 71 -5.55 7.42 1.47
CA VAL A 71 -4.11 7.37 1.17
C VAL A 71 -3.52 8.70 1.58
N GLU A 72 -2.61 8.67 2.55
CA GLU A 72 -1.97 9.86 3.12
C GLU A 72 -0.46 9.59 3.21
N PRO A 73 0.30 9.82 2.13
CA PRO A 73 1.75 9.68 2.16
C PRO A 73 2.35 10.69 3.14
N GLU A 74 3.25 10.24 4.02
CA GLU A 74 3.85 11.08 5.08
C GLU A 74 4.68 12.23 4.51
N GLU A 75 5.43 11.97 3.43
CA GLU A 75 6.35 12.91 2.81
C GLU A 75 6.06 13.04 1.32
N GLY A 76 6.21 14.25 0.78
CA GLY A 76 6.08 14.52 -0.64
C GLY A 76 6.24 16.00 -0.94
N THR A 77 7.05 16.33 -1.93
CA THR A 77 7.20 17.72 -2.37
C THR A 77 5.87 18.25 -2.93
N PRO A 78 5.65 19.58 -2.98
CA PRO A 78 4.47 20.15 -3.64
C PRO A 78 4.32 19.70 -5.09
N PHE A 79 5.41 19.35 -5.77
CA PHE A 79 5.36 18.75 -7.10
C PHE A 79 4.81 17.32 -7.06
N MET A 80 5.33 16.45 -6.18
CA MET A 80 4.84 15.07 -6.03
C MET A 80 3.36 15.03 -5.68
N LYS A 81 2.89 15.88 -4.75
CA LYS A 81 1.48 15.95 -4.38
C LYS A 81 0.57 16.29 -5.57
N ARG A 82 0.99 17.23 -6.43
CA ARG A 82 0.27 17.56 -7.67
C ARG A 82 0.23 16.40 -8.65
N VAL A 83 1.34 15.67 -8.80
CA VAL A 83 1.38 14.46 -9.62
C VAL A 83 0.44 13.39 -9.07
N TRP A 84 0.44 13.16 -7.76
CA TRP A 84 -0.45 12.19 -7.13
C TRP A 84 -1.93 12.53 -7.27
N GLU A 85 -2.30 13.80 -7.09
CA GLU A 85 -3.65 14.29 -7.38
C GLU A 85 -4.06 14.00 -8.84
N ALA A 86 -3.18 14.29 -9.79
CA ALA A 86 -3.44 13.99 -11.20
C ALA A 86 -3.60 12.47 -11.46
N LEU A 87 -2.74 11.63 -10.88
CA LEU A 87 -2.83 10.18 -11.02
C LEU A 87 -4.17 9.60 -10.53
N ARG A 88 -4.79 10.20 -9.51
CA ARG A 88 -6.10 9.76 -8.99
C ARG A 88 -7.27 9.96 -9.96
N SER A 89 -7.10 10.82 -10.97
CA SER A 89 -8.11 11.08 -12.00
C SER A 89 -8.10 10.07 -13.15
N VAL A 90 -7.05 9.24 -13.25
CA VAL A 90 -6.93 8.22 -14.29
C VAL A 90 -7.90 7.08 -13.96
N PRO A 91 -8.89 6.77 -14.82
CA PRO A 91 -9.78 5.65 -14.59
C PRO A 91 -9.05 4.32 -14.75
N PHE A 92 -9.67 3.24 -14.29
CA PHE A 92 -9.17 1.90 -14.55
C PHE A 92 -9.23 1.55 -16.05
N GLY A 93 -8.15 0.96 -16.57
CA GLY A 93 -8.02 0.52 -17.97
C GLY A 93 -7.54 1.61 -18.92
#